data_AF-D2RK29-F1
#
_entry.id   AF-D2RK29-F1
#
_cell.length_a   1.000
_cell.length_b   1.000
_cell.length_c   1.000
_cell.angle_alpha   90.00
_cell.angle_beta   90.00
_cell.angle_gamma   90.00
#
_symmetry.space_group_name_H-M   'P 1'
#
loop_
_entity.id
_entity.type
_entity.pdbx_description
1 polymer ?
#
loop_
_entity_poly.entity_id
_entity_poly.type
_entity_poly.pdbx_seq_one_letter_code
_entity_poly.pdbx_strand_id
1 'polypeptide(L)'
;MKKFFFILVALFTFAFSSSVSAADDDWTYAGRFGLLWTPPVAHNVDMYLINHLTTFRGITSMRDSESQLPYDVYYKHDHSTDTGDNHHEYNNHSFQFQVKIVPLNVYGTTMGSGTYAGTIICSYRIAAKGAFSVVMKSFKVFDTNTYQQLFNAEGNFGSEIMYKDSAAEAILKDSAPHPVSQSTANQLNGTGYYKYR
;
A
#
# COMPACT_ATOMS: atom_id res chain seq x y z
N MET A 1 15.65 26.72 38.61
CA MET A 1 14.47 25.91 38.20
C MET A 1 13.98 26.22 36.78
N LYS A 2 13.85 27.48 36.34
CA LYS A 2 13.41 27.80 34.95
C LYS A 2 14.30 27.22 33.83
N LYS A 3 15.62 27.20 34.00
CA LYS A 3 16.58 26.66 32.99
C LYS A 3 16.48 25.13 32.82
N PHE A 4 16.17 24.40 33.88
CA PHE A 4 15.95 22.94 33.83
C PHE A 4 14.64 22.57 33.13
N PHE A 5 13.60 23.40 33.30
CA PHE A 5 12.30 23.18 32.64
C PHE A 5 12.42 23.35 31.12
N PHE A 6 13.21 24.32 30.65
CA PHE A 6 13.47 24.50 29.21
C PHE A 6 14.25 23.34 28.58
N ILE A 7 15.20 22.74 29.31
CA ILE A 7 15.92 21.55 28.85
C ILE A 7 14.98 20.35 28.76
N LEU A 8 14.06 20.20 29.72
CA LEU A 8 13.08 19.12 29.71
C LEU A 8 12.08 19.24 28.55
N VAL A 9 11.60 20.46 28.27
CA VAL A 9 10.71 20.73 27.12
C VAL A 9 11.46 20.52 25.79
N ALA A 10 12.73 20.91 25.69
CA ALA A 10 13.56 20.67 24.51
C ALA A 10 13.85 19.18 24.26
N LEU A 11 14.07 18.39 25.32
CA LEU A 11 14.20 16.93 25.22
C LEU A 11 12.88 16.25 24.85
N PHE A 12 11.74 16.78 25.32
CA PHE A 12 10.43 16.30 24.89
C PHE A 12 10.17 16.60 23.41
N THR A 13 10.44 17.82 22.92
CA THR A 13 10.25 18.12 21.49
C THR A 13 11.23 17.38 20.58
N PHE A 14 12.45 17.04 21.04
CA PHE A 14 13.37 16.18 20.29
C PHE A 14 12.94 14.70 20.26
N ALA A 15 12.31 14.20 21.32
CA ALA A 15 11.80 12.83 21.39
C ALA A 15 10.54 12.62 20.51
N PHE A 16 9.75 13.67 20.25
CA PHE A 16 8.60 13.62 19.33
C PHE A 16 8.93 14.05 17.89
N SER A 17 10.18 14.42 17.61
CA SER A 17 10.71 14.58 16.24
C SER A 17 11.53 13.37 15.81
N SER A 18 11.29 12.20 16.43
CA SER A 18 11.57 10.94 15.77
C SER A 18 10.72 10.88 14.51
N SER A 19 11.30 11.33 13.40
CA SER A 19 11.06 10.76 12.09
C SER A 19 10.96 9.26 12.32
N VAL A 20 9.73 8.75 12.33
CA VAL A 20 9.45 7.32 12.21
C VAL A 20 10.08 6.97 10.88
N SER A 21 11.31 6.51 10.97
CA SER A 21 12.09 5.99 9.89
C SER A 21 11.17 5.03 9.14
N ALA A 22 10.86 5.34 7.89
CA ALA A 22 10.28 4.38 6.97
C ALA A 22 11.26 3.21 6.67
N ALA A 23 12.41 3.14 7.36
CA ALA A 23 13.29 1.98 7.44
C ALA A 23 12.99 1.18 8.72
N ASP A 24 11.90 0.43 8.66
CA ASP A 24 11.61 -0.68 9.56
C ASP A 24 12.06 -1.92 8.78
N ASP A 25 13.11 -2.64 9.18
CA ASP A 25 13.88 -3.56 8.32
C ASP A 25 13.13 -4.82 7.81
N ASP A 26 11.92 -5.10 8.32
CA ASP A 26 11.16 -6.32 8.00
C ASP A 26 10.09 -6.14 6.91
N TRP A 27 10.43 -5.57 5.75
CA TRP A 27 9.51 -5.48 4.62
C TRP A 27 9.73 -6.64 3.63
N THR A 28 8.67 -7.38 3.31
CA THR A 28 8.71 -8.39 2.23
C THR A 28 8.53 -7.71 0.89
N TYR A 29 9.42 -7.98 -0.09
CA TYR A 29 9.29 -7.44 -1.43
C TYR A 29 8.20 -8.19 -2.22
N ALA A 30 7.12 -7.48 -2.59
CA ALA A 30 6.02 -8.05 -3.37
C ALA A 30 6.31 -8.10 -4.88
N GLY A 31 7.28 -7.30 -5.34
CA GLY A 31 7.62 -7.18 -6.76
C GLY A 31 7.47 -5.77 -7.30
N ARG A 32 7.70 -5.65 -8.61
CA ARG A 32 7.58 -4.40 -9.37
C ARG A 32 6.27 -4.35 -10.13
N PHE A 33 5.53 -3.28 -9.91
CA PHE A 33 4.24 -3.03 -10.51
C PHE A 33 4.23 -1.73 -11.31
N GLY A 34 3.23 -1.58 -12.17
CA GLY A 34 3.05 -0.50 -13.10
C GLY A 34 1.68 0.16 -12.93
N LEU A 35 1.66 1.48 -12.82
CA LEU A 35 0.45 2.29 -12.95
C LEU A 35 0.34 2.80 -14.40
N LEU A 36 -0.80 2.58 -15.06
CA LEU A 36 -1.00 3.07 -16.43
C LEU A 36 -0.84 4.60 -16.49
N TRP A 37 -0.16 5.09 -17.53
CA TRP A 37 0.19 6.49 -17.70
C TRP A 37 -1.01 7.39 -18.02
N THR A 38 -2.13 6.87 -18.53
CA THR A 38 -3.22 7.69 -19.08
C THR A 38 -4.59 7.32 -18.51
N PRO A 39 -5.39 8.29 -18.03
CA PRO A 39 -4.98 9.55 -17.40
C PRO A 39 -4.47 9.23 -15.96
N PRO A 40 -3.27 9.68 -15.57
CA PRO A 40 -2.72 9.27 -14.30
C PRO A 40 -3.44 10.06 -13.20
N VAL A 41 -4.23 9.37 -12.39
CA VAL A 41 -4.54 9.86 -11.06
C VAL A 41 -3.19 9.94 -10.33
N ALA A 42 -2.78 11.14 -9.91
CA ALA A 42 -1.48 11.27 -9.25
C ALA A 42 -1.44 10.34 -8.03
N HIS A 43 -0.33 9.65 -7.81
CA HIS A 43 -0.29 8.60 -6.78
C HIS A 43 -0.63 9.11 -5.39
N ASN A 44 -0.36 10.39 -5.10
CA ASN A 44 -0.67 11.02 -3.82
C ASN A 44 -2.15 11.32 -3.61
N VAL A 45 -2.97 11.21 -4.66
CA VAL A 45 -4.43 11.34 -4.60
C VAL A 45 -5.16 10.04 -4.88
N ASP A 46 -4.47 9.04 -5.43
CA ASP A 46 -4.99 7.68 -5.57
C ASP A 46 -4.85 6.89 -4.26
N MET A 47 -5.85 7.02 -3.40
CA MET A 47 -5.87 6.31 -2.12
C MET A 47 -5.92 4.78 -2.27
N TYR A 48 -6.36 4.28 -3.43
CA TYR A 48 -6.46 2.86 -3.74
C TYR A 48 -5.33 2.40 -4.68
N LEU A 49 -4.22 3.15 -4.75
CA LEU A 49 -3.08 2.87 -5.64
C LEU A 49 -2.66 1.39 -5.64
N ILE A 50 -2.64 0.73 -4.49
CA ILE A 50 -2.27 -0.68 -4.39
C ILE A 50 -3.20 -1.63 -5.17
N ASN A 51 -4.46 -1.28 -5.32
CA ASN A 51 -5.46 -2.00 -6.11
C ASN A 51 -5.31 -1.70 -7.61
N HIS A 52 -4.72 -0.56 -7.95
CA HIS A 52 -4.58 -0.05 -9.31
C HIS A 52 -3.24 -0.36 -9.97
N LEU A 53 -2.24 -0.73 -9.18
CA LEU A 53 -0.95 -1.20 -9.64
C LEU A 53 -1.07 -2.62 -10.22
N THR A 54 -0.62 -2.82 -11.47
CA THR A 54 -0.60 -4.12 -12.17
C THR A 54 0.82 -4.60 -12.44
N THR A 55 1.04 -5.85 -12.84
CA THR A 55 2.40 -6.32 -13.19
C THR A 55 3.10 -5.36 -14.17
N PHE A 56 4.32 -4.95 -13.83
CA PHE A 56 5.10 -4.05 -14.68
C PHE A 56 5.60 -4.78 -15.92
N ARG A 57 5.32 -4.22 -17.10
CA ARG A 57 5.64 -4.83 -18.40
C ARG A 57 6.86 -4.21 -19.10
N GLY A 58 7.50 -3.21 -18.49
CA GLY A 58 8.68 -2.55 -19.07
C GLY A 58 8.37 -1.48 -20.14
N ILE A 59 7.11 -1.13 -20.35
CA ILE A 59 6.70 -0.11 -21.33
C ILE A 59 6.58 1.24 -20.60
N THR A 60 7.49 2.19 -20.86
CA THR A 60 7.56 3.48 -20.13
C THR A 60 7.46 4.70 -21.06
N SER A 61 6.88 4.54 -22.25
CA SER A 61 6.80 5.58 -23.28
C SER A 61 5.55 6.47 -23.12
N MET A 62 5.71 7.79 -22.93
CA MET A 62 4.57 8.71 -22.80
C MET A 62 3.64 8.79 -24.03
N ARG A 63 3.93 8.04 -25.11
CA ARG A 63 3.14 7.97 -26.35
C ARG A 63 2.33 6.68 -26.51
N ASP A 64 2.49 5.73 -25.60
CA ASP A 64 1.81 4.44 -25.65
C ASP A 64 0.71 4.36 -24.58
N SER A 65 -0.49 3.93 -24.96
CA SER A 65 -1.62 3.76 -24.06
C SER A 65 -1.41 2.68 -23.00
N GLU A 66 -0.50 1.74 -23.24
CA GLU A 66 -0.13 0.68 -22.30
C GLU A 66 1.11 1.04 -21.46
N SER A 67 1.62 2.27 -21.57
CA SER A 67 2.74 2.69 -20.76
C SER A 67 2.42 2.74 -19.29
N GLN A 68 3.41 2.35 -18.50
CA GLN A 68 3.33 2.23 -17.06
C GLN A 68 4.42 3.05 -16.38
N LEU A 69 4.05 3.71 -15.30
CA LEU A 69 4.97 4.21 -14.30
C LEU A 69 5.35 3.07 -13.35
N PRO A 70 6.65 2.76 -13.17
CA PRO A 70 7.08 1.67 -12.31
C PRO A 70 7.05 2.04 -10.82
N TYR A 71 6.67 1.07 -9.99
CA TYR A 71 6.66 1.15 -8.53
C TYR A 71 7.21 -0.16 -7.95
N ASP A 72 8.13 -0.07 -7.00
CA ASP A 72 8.49 -1.21 -6.16
C ASP A 72 7.55 -1.27 -4.96
N VAL A 73 6.96 -2.44 -4.73
CA VAL A 73 5.96 -2.66 -3.68
C VAL A 73 6.51 -3.62 -2.65
N TYR A 74 6.31 -3.29 -1.39
CA TYR A 74 6.67 -4.11 -0.25
C TYR A 74 5.52 -4.17 0.74
N TYR A 75 5.44 -5.24 1.52
CA TYR A 75 4.34 -5.42 2.47
C TYR A 75 4.80 -5.99 3.82
N LYS A 76 3.94 -5.80 4.81
CA LYS A 76 3.90 -6.53 6.08
C LYS A 76 2.50 -7.07 6.28
N HIS A 77 2.42 -8.28 6.80
CA HIS A 77 1.17 -8.95 7.10
C HIS A 77 1.30 -9.72 8.41
N ASP A 78 0.33 -9.55 9.30
CA ASP A 78 0.26 -10.27 10.57
C ASP A 78 -0.95 -11.21 10.56
N HIS A 79 -0.66 -12.50 10.39
CA HIS A 79 -1.65 -13.58 10.38
C HIS A 79 -2.44 -13.72 11.69
N SER A 80 -1.95 -13.17 12.80
CA SER A 80 -2.70 -13.21 14.07
C SER A 80 -4.00 -12.39 14.00
N THR A 81 -4.09 -11.48 13.02
CA THR A 81 -5.25 -10.63 12.78
C THR A 81 -6.18 -11.15 11.68
N ASP A 82 -5.82 -12.26 11.04
CA ASP A 82 -6.62 -12.89 10.02
C ASP A 82 -7.90 -13.44 10.63
N THR A 83 -9.03 -13.08 10.03
CA THR A 83 -10.31 -13.68 10.38
C THR A 83 -10.95 -14.27 9.13
N GLY A 84 -11.59 -15.43 9.30
CA GLY A 84 -12.21 -16.15 8.21
C GLY A 84 -13.17 -17.20 8.73
N ASP A 85 -14.40 -17.16 8.23
CA ASP A 85 -15.38 -18.22 8.46
C ASP A 85 -15.87 -18.77 7.12
N ASN A 86 -15.66 -20.08 6.93
CA ASN A 86 -16.10 -20.83 5.75
C ASN A 86 -17.46 -21.52 5.97
N HIS A 87 -18.10 -21.37 7.14
CA HIS A 87 -19.37 -22.05 7.47
C HIS A 87 -20.60 -21.37 6.89
N HIS A 88 -20.50 -20.11 6.45
CA HIS A 88 -21.64 -19.32 5.96
C HIS A 88 -21.58 -19.16 4.44
N GLU A 89 -22.75 -19.07 3.78
CA GLU A 89 -22.90 -18.84 2.32
C GLU A 89 -22.10 -17.64 1.79
N TYR A 90 -21.69 -16.73 2.68
CA TYR A 90 -20.81 -15.62 2.40
C TYR A 90 -19.52 -15.81 3.21
N ASN A 91 -18.47 -16.27 2.55
CA ASN A 91 -17.11 -16.33 3.08
C ASN A 91 -16.72 -14.97 3.70
N ASN A 92 -16.75 -14.88 5.03
CA ASN A 92 -16.43 -13.65 5.75
C ASN A 92 -14.95 -13.65 6.10
N HIS A 93 -14.14 -13.13 5.19
CA HIS A 93 -12.70 -13.02 5.36
C HIS A 93 -12.28 -11.58 5.64
N SER A 94 -11.21 -11.40 6.42
CA SER A 94 -10.59 -10.11 6.67
C SER A 94 -9.10 -10.28 6.95
N PHE A 95 -8.27 -9.70 6.09
CA PHE A 95 -6.81 -9.75 6.13
C PHE A 95 -6.26 -8.33 6.18
N GLN A 96 -5.38 -8.03 7.14
CA GLN A 96 -4.82 -6.68 7.32
C GLN A 96 -3.39 -6.60 6.79
N PHE A 97 -3.11 -5.55 6.04
CA PHE A 97 -1.81 -5.33 5.42
C PHE A 97 -1.31 -3.91 5.67
N GLN A 98 -0.01 -3.79 5.86
CA GLN A 98 0.72 -2.54 5.68
C GLN A 98 1.55 -2.66 4.41
N VAL A 99 1.58 -1.61 3.61
CA VAL A 99 2.29 -1.62 2.33
C VAL A 99 3.11 -0.35 2.17
N LYS A 100 4.32 -0.55 1.65
CA LYS A 100 5.26 0.48 1.23
C LYS A 100 5.34 0.46 -0.29
N ILE A 101 5.01 1.58 -0.92
CA ILE A 101 5.04 1.76 -2.37
C ILE A 101 6.09 2.82 -2.68
N VAL A 102 7.08 2.45 -3.47
CA VAL A 102 8.21 3.31 -3.85
C VAL A 102 8.09 3.67 -5.32
N PRO A 103 7.71 4.92 -5.66
CA PRO A 103 7.69 5.39 -7.05
C PRO A 103 9.09 5.38 -7.66
N LEU A 104 9.19 4.89 -8.89
CA LEU A 104 10.43 4.82 -9.65
C LEU A 104 10.34 5.65 -10.92
N ASN A 105 11.47 6.19 -11.37
CA ASN A 105 11.54 6.77 -12.70
C ASN A 105 11.57 5.69 -13.79
N VAL A 106 11.56 6.11 -15.05
CA VAL A 106 11.57 5.20 -16.22
C VAL A 106 12.81 4.31 -16.31
N TYR A 107 13.87 4.60 -15.55
CA TYR A 107 15.08 3.78 -15.46
C TYR A 107 15.06 2.80 -14.27
N GLY A 108 13.97 2.77 -13.51
CA GLY A 108 13.81 1.90 -12.35
C GLY A 108 14.58 2.35 -11.10
N THR A 109 14.99 3.62 -11.04
CA THR A 109 15.60 4.20 -9.83
C THR A 109 14.59 5.04 -9.05
N THR A 110 14.74 5.08 -7.73
CA THR A 110 13.83 5.79 -6.84
C THR A 110 13.71 7.25 -7.24
N MET A 111 12.48 7.73 -7.32
CA MET A 111 12.24 9.15 -7.53
C MET A 111 12.65 9.93 -6.27
N GLY A 112 13.13 11.16 -6.46
CA GLY A 112 13.72 11.99 -5.40
C GLY A 112 12.68 12.57 -4.42
N SER A 113 12.70 13.88 -4.24
CA SER A 113 11.89 14.57 -3.22
C SER A 113 10.52 15.03 -3.72
N GLY A 114 9.58 15.23 -2.78
CA GLY A 114 8.26 15.83 -3.03
C GLY A 114 7.10 14.84 -3.11
N THR A 115 5.86 15.34 -3.04
CA THR A 115 4.65 14.51 -2.92
C THR A 115 4.39 13.59 -4.10
N TYR A 116 4.87 13.97 -5.30
CA TYR A 116 4.77 13.18 -6.54
C TYR A 116 5.93 12.20 -6.76
N ALA A 117 6.86 12.11 -5.81
CA ALA A 117 8.02 11.21 -5.86
C ALA A 117 8.22 10.45 -4.55
N GLY A 118 7.49 10.84 -3.50
CA GLY A 118 7.63 10.33 -2.16
C GLY A 118 7.18 8.88 -2.02
N THR A 119 7.82 8.18 -1.09
CA THR A 119 7.44 6.84 -0.67
C THR A 119 6.08 6.89 0.02
N ILE A 120 5.17 6.02 -0.41
CA ILE A 120 3.84 5.90 0.17
C ILE A 120 3.87 4.76 1.19
N ILE A 121 3.36 5.03 2.39
CA ILE A 121 3.04 3.98 3.37
C ILE A 121 1.53 3.99 3.56
N CYS A 122 0.88 2.86 3.29
CA CYS A 122 -0.54 2.71 3.46
C CYS A 122 -0.89 1.47 4.28
N SER A 123 -2.06 1.50 4.90
CA SER A 123 -2.65 0.34 5.58
C SER A 123 -4.01 0.08 4.97
N TYR A 124 -4.30 -1.18 4.70
CA TYR A 124 -5.59 -1.60 4.17
C TYR A 124 -6.02 -2.94 4.74
N ARG A 125 -7.30 -3.22 4.57
CA ARG A 125 -7.90 -4.51 4.85
C ARG A 125 -8.49 -5.07 3.56
N ILE A 126 -8.15 -6.31 3.21
CA ILE A 126 -8.90 -7.06 2.21
C ILE A 126 -10.01 -7.80 2.95
N ALA A 127 -11.27 -7.53 2.60
CA ALA A 127 -12.43 -8.18 3.20
C ALA A 127 -13.35 -8.78 2.14
N ALA A 128 -14.04 -9.88 2.48
CA ALA A 128 -15.05 -10.49 1.60
C ALA A 128 -16.40 -10.60 2.30
N LYS A 129 -17.45 -10.19 1.58
CA LYS A 129 -18.86 -10.54 1.83
C LYS A 129 -19.55 -10.68 0.46
N GLY A 130 -19.07 -11.65 -0.33
CA GLY A 130 -19.30 -11.72 -1.77
C GLY A 130 -17.97 -11.57 -2.53
N ALA A 131 -17.79 -10.46 -3.27
CA ALA A 131 -16.50 -10.14 -3.88
C ALA A 131 -15.50 -9.60 -2.84
N PHE A 132 -14.20 -9.86 -3.05
CA PHE A 132 -13.14 -9.24 -2.25
C PHE A 132 -13.12 -7.73 -2.48
N SER A 133 -12.92 -6.98 -1.40
CA SER A 133 -12.82 -5.52 -1.44
C SER A 133 -11.60 -5.05 -0.66
N VAL A 134 -10.88 -4.09 -1.24
CA VAL A 134 -9.81 -3.34 -0.59
C VAL A 134 -10.46 -2.20 0.20
N VAL A 135 -10.24 -2.18 1.52
CA VAL A 135 -10.74 -1.17 2.44
C VAL A 135 -9.55 -0.40 3.00
N MET A 136 -9.31 0.80 2.48
CA MET A 136 -8.20 1.64 2.93
C MET A 136 -8.43 2.15 4.35
N LYS A 137 -7.36 2.22 5.15
CA LYS A 137 -7.37 2.69 6.54
C LYS A 137 -6.51 3.92 6.76
N SER A 138 -5.36 3.98 6.07
CA SER A 138 -4.48 5.13 6.10
C SER A 138 -3.67 5.23 4.82
N PHE A 139 -3.31 6.45 4.43
CA PHE A 139 -2.47 6.75 3.29
C PHE A 139 -1.51 7.90 3.66
N LYS A 140 -0.21 7.62 3.67
CA LYS A 140 0.83 8.58 4.07
C LYS A 140 1.87 8.67 2.98
N VAL A 141 2.37 9.87 2.71
CA VAL A 141 3.48 10.09 1.76
C VAL A 141 4.64 10.70 2.52
N PHE A 142 5.82 10.13 2.33
CA PHE A 142 7.08 10.57 2.92
C PHE A 142 8.05 10.98 1.82
N ASP A 143 8.82 12.03 2.06
CA ASP A 143 9.92 12.39 1.18
C ASP A 143 10.97 11.27 1.16
N THR A 144 11.39 10.85 -0.03
CA THR A 144 12.32 9.72 -0.16
C THR A 144 13.72 10.04 0.37
N ASN A 145 14.14 11.32 0.36
CA ASN A 145 15.48 11.73 0.78
C ASN A 145 15.51 12.14 2.25
N THR A 146 14.54 12.94 2.69
CA THR A 146 14.52 13.49 4.05
C THR A 146 13.70 12.65 5.03
N TYR A 147 12.92 11.69 4.55
CA TYR A 147 11.95 10.90 5.32
C TYR A 147 10.90 11.76 6.03
N GLN A 148 10.78 13.03 5.66
CA GLN A 148 9.77 13.91 6.21
C GLN A 148 8.40 13.51 5.68
N GLN A 149 7.42 13.38 6.57
CA GLN A 149 6.03 13.17 6.15
C GLN A 149 5.54 14.41 5.37
N LEU A 150 5.14 14.20 4.13
CA LEU A 150 4.63 15.24 3.23
C LEU A 150 3.10 15.26 3.18
N PHE A 151 2.46 14.13 3.40
CA PHE A 151 1.00 13.98 3.36
C PHE A 151 0.54 12.89 4.32
N ASN A 152 -0.66 13.07 4.88
CA ASN A 152 -1.32 12.08 5.74
C ASN A 152 -2.84 12.16 5.57
N ALA A 153 -3.46 11.02 5.33
CA ALA A 153 -4.90 10.82 5.39
C ALA A 153 -5.22 9.55 6.17
N GLU A 154 -6.09 9.66 7.17
CA GLU A 154 -6.62 8.56 7.98
C GLU A 154 -8.14 8.69 8.09
N GLY A 155 -8.86 7.58 8.15
CA GLY A 155 -10.32 7.60 8.29
C GLY A 155 -11.03 6.53 7.48
N ASN A 156 -12.32 6.74 7.23
CA ASN A 156 -13.13 5.85 6.41
C ASN A 156 -13.09 6.30 4.95
N PHE A 157 -12.34 5.57 4.13
CA PHE A 157 -12.20 5.85 2.69
C PHE A 157 -13.21 5.09 1.82
N GLY A 158 -14.13 4.34 2.46
CA GLY A 158 -15.00 3.39 1.76
C GLY A 158 -14.26 2.11 1.41
N SER A 159 -14.66 1.50 0.29
CA SER A 159 -14.06 0.29 -0.23
C SER A 159 -14.10 0.28 -1.75
N GLU A 160 -13.08 -0.33 -2.35
CA GLU A 160 -13.07 -0.67 -3.77
C GLU A 160 -13.07 -2.18 -3.95
N ILE A 161 -13.72 -2.68 -4.99
CA ILE A 161 -13.63 -4.10 -5.33
C ILE A 161 -12.18 -4.42 -5.71
N MET A 162 -11.63 -5.52 -5.17
CA MET A 162 -10.27 -5.93 -5.46
C MET A 162 -10.14 -6.33 -6.93
N TYR A 163 -9.23 -5.68 -7.65
CA TYR A 163 -8.99 -5.99 -9.05
C TYR A 163 -8.09 -7.21 -9.21
N LYS A 164 -8.40 -8.01 -10.22
CA LYS A 164 -7.53 -9.08 -10.68
C LYS A 164 -6.21 -8.52 -11.22
N ASP A 165 -5.12 -9.24 -10.98
CA ASP A 165 -3.74 -8.94 -11.37
C ASP A 165 -3.21 -7.64 -10.75
N SER A 166 -3.85 -7.17 -9.67
CA SER A 166 -3.41 -6.03 -8.88
C SER A 166 -2.30 -6.42 -7.90
N ALA A 167 -1.52 -5.44 -7.46
CA ALA A 167 -0.55 -5.63 -6.38
C ALA A 167 -1.23 -6.06 -5.07
N ALA A 168 -2.45 -5.58 -4.79
CA ALA A 168 -3.23 -6.04 -3.64
C ALA A 168 -3.54 -7.55 -3.70
N GLU A 169 -3.95 -8.06 -4.87
CA GLU A 169 -4.19 -9.50 -5.07
C GLU A 169 -2.89 -10.30 -5.01
N ALA A 170 -1.79 -9.78 -5.59
CA ALA A 170 -0.49 -10.44 -5.54
C ALA A 170 0.01 -10.60 -4.09
N ILE A 171 -0.09 -9.55 -3.26
CA ILE A 171 0.27 -9.59 -1.84
C ILE A 171 -0.60 -10.60 -1.07
N LEU A 172 -1.92 -10.60 -1.33
CA LEU A 172 -2.83 -11.57 -0.72
C LEU A 172 -2.41 -13.01 -1.04
N LYS A 173 -1.99 -13.28 -2.28
CA LYS A 173 -1.56 -14.63 -2.68
C LYS A 173 -0.18 -15.00 -2.14
N ASP A 174 0.75 -14.06 -2.13
CA ASP A 174 2.13 -14.26 -1.68
C ASP A 174 2.22 -14.46 -0.17
N SER A 175 1.37 -13.76 0.59
CA SER A 175 1.29 -13.89 2.05
C SER A 175 0.56 -15.14 2.53
N ALA A 176 0.11 -16.03 1.63
CA ALA A 176 -0.53 -17.29 2.00
C ALA A 176 0.45 -18.25 2.72
N PRO A 177 -0.05 -19.23 3.51
CA PRO A 177 -1.45 -19.56 3.75
C PRO A 177 -2.11 -18.68 4.81
N HIS A 178 -3.34 -18.22 4.55
CA HIS A 178 -4.15 -17.54 5.56
C HIS A 178 -4.91 -18.55 6.41
N PRO A 179 -4.58 -18.67 7.72
CA PRO A 179 -5.30 -19.54 8.62
C PRO A 179 -6.70 -18.96 8.85
N VAL A 180 -7.71 -19.63 8.31
CA VAL A 180 -9.13 -19.33 8.56
C VAL A 180 -9.73 -20.49 9.34
N SER A 181 -10.86 -20.27 10.02
CA SER A 181 -11.50 -21.33 10.80
C SER A 181 -11.65 -22.61 9.96
N GLN A 182 -10.91 -23.66 10.36
CA GLN A 182 -10.91 -25.00 9.77
C GLN A 182 -10.43 -25.16 8.30
N SER A 183 -9.72 -24.19 7.68
CA SER A 183 -9.07 -24.42 6.36
C SER A 183 -7.97 -23.40 6.00
N THR A 184 -7.36 -23.55 4.82
CA THR A 184 -6.53 -22.54 4.15
C THR A 184 -7.27 -21.96 2.95
N ALA A 185 -7.45 -20.64 2.91
CA ALA A 185 -8.23 -19.94 1.88
C ALA A 185 -7.47 -19.78 0.54
N ASN A 186 -6.97 -20.84 -0.09
CA ASN A 186 -6.02 -20.76 -1.21
C ASN A 186 -6.64 -20.34 -2.58
N GLN A 187 -7.87 -19.82 -2.61
CA GLN A 187 -8.62 -19.49 -3.84
C GLN A 187 -9.09 -18.03 -3.91
N LEU A 188 -8.46 -17.12 -3.16
CA LEU A 188 -8.85 -15.71 -3.14
C LEU A 188 -8.36 -15.01 -4.42
N ASN A 189 -9.31 -14.65 -5.28
CA ASN A 189 -9.03 -13.91 -6.49
C ASN A 189 -9.85 -12.62 -6.54
N GLY A 190 -9.26 -11.59 -7.13
CA GLY A 190 -9.97 -10.37 -7.48
C GLY A 190 -10.97 -10.60 -8.61
N THR A 191 -11.89 -9.66 -8.81
CA THR A 191 -12.75 -9.64 -9.99
C THR A 191 -12.14 -8.75 -11.07
N GLY A 192 -12.41 -9.05 -12.35
CA GLY A 192 -11.73 -8.49 -13.52
C GLY A 192 -11.26 -7.02 -13.42
N TYR A 193 -10.07 -6.75 -13.99
CA TYR A 193 -9.43 -5.45 -13.95
C TYR A 193 -10.24 -4.37 -14.69
N TYR A 194 -10.52 -3.24 -14.04
CA TYR A 194 -11.05 -2.06 -14.73
C TYR A 194 -9.88 -1.24 -15.27
N LYS A 195 -9.67 -1.27 -16.60
CA LYS A 195 -8.76 -0.31 -17.24
C LYS A 195 -9.36 1.08 -17.02
N TYR A 196 -8.64 1.94 -16.31
CA TYR A 196 -8.92 3.37 -16.27
C TYR A 196 -9.25 3.85 -17.69
N ARG A 197 -10.43 4.46 -17.84
CA ARG A 197 -10.88 5.06 -19.09
C ARG A 197 -10.26 6.44 -19.25
#